data_AF-A0A8H1QM65-F1
#
_entry.id   AF-A0A8H1QM65-F1
#
_cell.length_a   1.000
_cell.length_b   1.000
_cell.length_c   1.000
_cell.angle_alpha   90.00
_cell.angle_beta   90.00
_cell.angle_gamma   90.00
#
_symmetry.space_group_name_H-M   'P 1'
#
loop_
_entity.id
_entity.type
_entity.pdbx_description
1 polymer ?
#
loop_
_entity_poly.entity_id
_entity_poly.type
_entity_poly.pdbx_seq_one_letter_code
_entity_poly.pdbx_strand_id
1 'polypeptide(L)'
;MPKNQSTAAQAARRASRSGGKYTEALRRAKTSEGTPHPPHVLRFLAERSGNLYHLVGGIAAVWAHSGQRVLLLEEAESYWRWAMSGVGRSRSRRKKETEPAVPPEPTTSTLWASPDGPGLLTRHTCMWETRHPVKQNNRGFPQTDRSPLAAAVADAIDAYDVIVLLPQYWSYPDREIATAHVVLGEIDAFPDTDCRTVLPGSGGEEKGAPLSPEQSAAVLRERCLGFLFGSPHLPITLDGVIWQSNGKLPVDADYLAGVDRDMNRVGLRPLGWSLAGRRSLPHKQLPEPDQLKDPSFVQQYRPVAQRLHMALHACPANRN
;
A
#
# COMPACT_ATOMS: atom_id res chain seq x y z
N MET A 1 -37.91 29.42 8.15
CA MET A 1 -37.83 28.48 9.30
C MET A 1 -36.77 27.44 8.98
N PRO A 2 -35.68 27.31 9.76
CA PRO A 2 -34.73 26.22 9.54
C PRO A 2 -35.33 24.91 10.07
N LYS A 3 -35.32 23.85 9.24
CA LYS A 3 -35.69 22.49 9.66
C LYS A 3 -34.68 22.01 10.70
N ASN A 4 -35.17 21.64 11.88
CA ASN A 4 -34.36 21.05 12.95
C ASN A 4 -33.59 19.84 12.42
N GLN A 5 -32.27 19.99 12.25
CA GLN A 5 -31.39 18.86 11.98
C GLN A 5 -31.38 17.97 13.23
N SER A 6 -31.73 16.70 13.03
CA SER A 6 -31.71 15.68 14.08
C SER A 6 -30.25 15.43 14.48
N THR A 7 -29.89 15.79 15.72
CA THR A 7 -28.52 15.56 16.23
C THR A 7 -28.18 14.06 16.27
N ALA A 8 -26.90 13.72 16.09
CA ALA A 8 -26.41 12.33 16.18
C ALA A 8 -26.85 11.62 17.49
N ALA A 9 -26.96 12.36 18.60
CA ALA A 9 -27.47 11.84 19.87
C ALA A 9 -28.96 11.43 19.80
N GLN A 10 -29.79 12.16 19.07
CA GLN A 10 -31.20 11.80 18.86
C GLN A 10 -31.36 10.57 17.97
N ALA A 11 -30.56 10.45 16.91
CA ALA A 11 -30.53 9.26 16.05
C ALA A 11 -30.07 8.01 16.83
N ALA A 12 -29.02 8.16 17.65
CA ALA A 12 -28.52 7.09 18.52
C ALA A 12 -29.56 6.58 19.53
N ARG A 13 -30.29 7.50 20.17
CA ARG A 13 -31.36 7.16 21.12
C ARG A 13 -32.52 6.43 20.45
N ARG A 14 -32.80 6.71 19.17
CA ARG A 14 -33.83 6.00 18.41
C ARG A 14 -33.37 4.58 18.05
N ALA A 15 -32.14 4.42 17.56
CA ALA A 15 -31.58 3.12 17.20
C ALA A 15 -31.29 2.22 18.41
N SER A 16 -31.05 2.77 19.60
CA SER A 16 -30.94 1.96 20.82
C SER A 16 -32.28 1.41 21.31
N ARG A 17 -33.40 2.08 20.98
CA ARG A 17 -34.76 1.59 21.33
C ARG A 17 -35.17 0.34 20.55
N SER A 18 -34.52 0.06 19.42
CA SER A 18 -34.67 -1.18 18.65
C SER A 18 -33.73 -2.31 19.10
N GLY A 19 -33.12 -2.21 20.28
CA GLY A 19 -32.36 -3.30 20.91
C GLY A 19 -30.84 -3.27 20.73
N GLY A 20 -30.29 -2.24 20.07
CA GLY A 20 -28.83 -2.06 19.93
C GLY A 20 -28.17 -1.32 21.10
N LYS A 21 -26.86 -1.51 21.30
CA LYS A 21 -26.09 -0.73 22.29
C LYS A 21 -26.05 0.74 21.91
N TYR A 22 -26.44 1.63 22.82
CA TYR A 22 -26.49 3.08 22.59
C TYR A 22 -25.15 3.67 22.12
N THR A 23 -24.03 3.15 22.65
CA THR A 23 -22.69 3.60 22.27
C THR A 23 -22.33 3.25 20.82
N GLU A 24 -22.76 2.09 20.32
CA GLU A 24 -22.61 1.70 18.91
C GLU A 24 -23.54 2.50 18.00
N ALA A 25 -24.78 2.74 18.44
CA ALA A 25 -25.73 3.58 17.72
C ALA A 25 -25.27 5.05 17.63
N LEU A 26 -24.66 5.58 18.68
CA LEU A 26 -24.06 6.91 18.71
C LEU A 26 -22.82 7.00 17.83
N ARG A 27 -22.02 5.93 17.80
CA ARG A 27 -20.87 5.80 16.89
C ARG A 27 -21.33 5.83 15.44
N ARG A 28 -22.33 5.03 15.07
CA ARG A 28 -22.93 5.03 13.73
C ARG A 28 -23.54 6.38 13.38
N ALA A 29 -24.30 6.99 14.28
CA ALA A 29 -24.96 8.27 14.00
C ALA A 29 -23.97 9.43 13.80
N LYS A 30 -22.83 9.42 14.52
CA LYS A 30 -21.74 10.39 14.29
C LYS A 30 -21.02 10.19 12.96
N THR A 31 -20.90 8.94 12.49
CA THR A 31 -20.31 8.65 11.17
C THR A 31 -21.32 8.78 10.03
N SER A 32 -22.64 8.77 10.30
CA SER A 32 -23.73 8.82 9.31
C SER A 32 -24.08 10.22 8.79
N GLU A 33 -23.51 11.30 9.35
CA GLU A 33 -23.71 12.64 8.79
C GLU A 33 -22.93 12.86 7.47
N GLY A 34 -22.02 11.94 7.12
CA GLY A 34 -21.58 11.71 5.75
C GLY A 34 -22.12 10.35 5.29
N THR A 35 -22.53 10.23 4.02
CA THR A 35 -22.76 8.92 3.39
C THR A 35 -21.60 7.98 3.73
N PRO A 36 -21.84 6.76 4.25
CA PRO A 36 -20.75 5.83 4.52
C PRO A 36 -20.08 5.52 3.19
N HIS A 37 -18.89 6.07 2.98
CA HIS A 37 -18.08 5.69 1.84
C HIS A 37 -17.52 4.30 2.17
N PRO A 38 -17.64 3.32 1.26
CA PRO A 38 -16.98 2.04 1.46
C PRO A 38 -15.49 2.30 1.68
N PRO A 39 -14.83 1.55 2.57
CA PRO A 39 -13.43 1.78 2.86
C PRO A 39 -12.59 1.58 1.61
N HIS A 40 -11.49 2.32 1.53
CA HIS A 40 -10.50 2.08 0.50
C HIS A 40 -9.68 0.84 0.86
N VAL A 41 -9.84 -0.23 0.07
CA VAL A 41 -8.91 -1.35 0.08
C VAL A 41 -7.77 -1.01 -0.86
N LEU A 42 -6.62 -0.66 -0.29
CA LEU A 42 -5.46 -0.11 -0.98
C LEU A 42 -4.37 -1.18 -1.14
N ARG A 43 -3.85 -1.27 -2.37
CA ARG A 43 -2.71 -2.10 -2.70
C ARG A 43 -1.54 -1.24 -3.18
N PHE A 44 -0.42 -1.31 -2.46
CA PHE A 44 0.83 -0.74 -2.93
C PHE A 44 1.59 -1.72 -3.84
N LEU A 45 2.06 -1.24 -4.99
CA LEU A 45 2.79 -2.02 -5.98
C LEU A 45 4.25 -1.59 -6.05
N ALA A 46 5.17 -2.55 -6.10
CA ALA A 46 6.58 -2.25 -6.32
C ALA A 46 7.37 -3.45 -6.83
N GLU A 47 8.45 -3.20 -7.56
CA GLU A 47 9.36 -4.24 -8.04
C GLU A 47 10.14 -4.90 -6.90
N ARG A 48 10.60 -4.10 -5.92
CA ARG A 48 11.39 -4.55 -4.77
C ARG A 48 10.70 -4.15 -3.47
N SER A 49 10.90 -4.93 -2.42
CA SER A 49 10.16 -4.82 -1.14
C SER A 49 10.91 -4.03 -0.05
N GLY A 50 12.11 -3.52 -0.36
CA GLY A 50 13.15 -3.38 0.64
C GLY A 50 12.97 -2.25 1.67
N ASN A 51 12.30 -1.15 1.33
CA ASN A 51 12.12 0.00 2.24
C ASN A 51 10.67 0.52 2.28
N LEU A 52 9.75 -0.26 1.71
CA LEU A 52 8.39 0.18 1.43
C LEU A 52 7.45 0.02 2.63
N TYR A 53 7.66 -1.00 3.46
CA TYR A 53 6.92 -1.17 4.72
C TYR A 53 7.01 0.06 5.62
N HIS A 54 8.18 0.68 5.67
CA HIS A 54 8.41 1.86 6.48
C HIS A 54 7.64 3.09 5.95
N LEU A 55 7.67 3.31 4.63
CA LEU A 55 6.89 4.37 3.98
C LEU A 55 5.38 4.14 4.18
N VAL A 56 4.91 2.91 3.96
CA VAL A 56 3.50 2.55 4.11
C VAL A 56 3.04 2.68 5.56
N GLY A 57 3.86 2.25 6.52
CA GLY A 57 3.59 2.44 7.95
C GLY A 57 3.52 3.92 8.34
N GLY A 58 4.42 4.75 7.80
CA GLY A 58 4.40 6.20 7.99
C GLY A 58 3.14 6.87 7.43
N ILE A 59 2.73 6.50 6.22
CA ILE A 59 1.50 6.99 5.60
C ILE A 59 0.27 6.57 6.42
N ALA A 60 0.20 5.30 6.82
CA ALA A 60 -0.89 4.76 7.63
C ALA A 60 -0.97 5.45 9.00
N ALA A 61 0.17 5.74 9.62
CA ALA A 61 0.22 6.51 10.85
C ALA A 61 -0.35 7.92 10.65
N VAL A 62 0.00 8.63 9.58
CA VAL A 62 -0.59 9.95 9.30
C VAL A 62 -2.11 9.89 9.24
N TRP A 63 -2.67 8.91 8.53
CA TRP A 63 -4.12 8.75 8.44
C TRP A 63 -4.75 8.46 9.79
N ALA A 64 -4.14 7.56 10.58
CA ALA A 64 -4.61 7.25 11.92
C ALA A 64 -4.60 8.50 12.83
N HIS A 65 -3.49 9.25 12.84
CA HIS A 65 -3.37 10.51 13.57
C HIS A 65 -4.33 11.60 13.08
N SER A 66 -4.79 11.52 11.82
CA SER A 66 -5.85 12.39 11.29
C SER A 66 -7.27 11.96 11.66
N GLY A 67 -7.43 10.88 12.43
CA GLY A 67 -8.72 10.38 12.91
C GLY A 67 -9.29 9.22 12.10
N GLN A 68 -8.55 8.66 11.14
CA GLN A 68 -9.02 7.49 10.38
C GLN A 68 -8.72 6.18 11.11
N ARG A 69 -9.56 5.18 10.90
CA ARG A 69 -9.33 3.80 11.33
C ARG A 69 -8.65 3.07 10.19
N VAL A 70 -7.39 2.70 10.38
CA VAL A 70 -6.54 2.09 9.37
C VAL A 70 -6.19 0.67 9.78
N LEU A 71 -6.43 -0.28 8.88
CA LEU A 71 -5.99 -1.67 9.01
C LEU A 71 -4.82 -1.93 8.08
N LEU A 72 -3.68 -2.31 8.64
CA LEU A 72 -2.59 -2.96 7.92
C LEU A 72 -2.87 -4.46 7.91
N LEU A 73 -3.45 -4.95 6.83
CA LEU A 73 -3.68 -6.38 6.63
C LEU A 73 -2.40 -6.96 6.04
N GLU A 74 -1.73 -7.85 6.75
CA GLU A 74 -0.43 -8.41 6.38
C GLU A 74 -0.54 -9.90 6.08
N GLU A 75 0.11 -10.32 5.00
CA GLU A 75 0.24 -11.73 4.67
C GLU A 75 1.24 -12.38 5.62
N ALA A 76 0.78 -13.37 6.38
CA ALA A 76 1.66 -14.21 7.18
C ALA A 76 2.73 -14.85 6.29
N GLU A 77 3.98 -14.94 6.78
CA GLU A 77 5.03 -15.61 6.01
C GLU A 77 4.56 -16.98 5.55
N SER A 78 4.68 -17.25 4.25
CA SER A 78 4.06 -18.41 3.63
C SER A 78 4.51 -19.72 4.30
N TYR A 79 3.66 -20.21 5.20
CA TYR A 79 3.70 -21.52 5.82
C TYR A 79 4.03 -22.61 4.79
N TRP A 80 3.41 -22.50 3.61
CA TRP A 80 3.61 -23.41 2.47
C TRP A 80 5.02 -23.38 1.88
N ARG A 81 5.77 -22.28 1.97
CA ARG A 81 7.17 -22.23 1.52
C ARG A 81 8.04 -23.08 2.43
N TRP A 82 7.83 -23.01 3.74
CA TRP A 82 8.55 -23.81 4.72
C TRP A 82 8.16 -25.30 4.65
N ALA A 83 6.86 -25.60 4.58
CA ALA A 83 6.35 -26.96 4.46
C ALA A 83 6.80 -27.67 3.15
N MET A 84 6.90 -26.94 2.03
CA MET A 84 7.28 -27.51 0.72
C MET A 84 8.79 -27.46 0.43
N SER A 85 9.56 -26.55 1.05
CA SER A 85 11.02 -26.52 0.86
C SER A 85 11.72 -27.76 1.43
N GLY A 86 11.07 -28.48 2.36
CA GLY A 86 11.51 -29.79 2.84
C GLY A 86 11.34 -30.94 1.83
N VAL A 87 10.58 -30.75 0.75
CA VAL A 87 10.26 -31.82 -0.22
C VAL A 87 11.32 -31.93 -1.35
N GLY A 88 12.16 -30.90 -1.54
CA GLY A 88 13.08 -30.83 -2.69
C GLY A 88 14.58 -31.01 -2.41
N ARG A 89 15.02 -31.06 -1.16
CA ARG A 89 16.46 -31.10 -0.83
C ARG A 89 16.81 -32.02 0.34
N SER A 90 16.43 -33.29 0.27
CA SER A 90 17.23 -34.34 0.92
C SER A 90 16.82 -35.72 0.41
N ARG A 91 17.65 -36.33 -0.44
CA ARG A 91 17.49 -37.73 -0.86
C ARG A 91 18.04 -38.74 0.16
N SER A 92 18.40 -38.32 1.38
CA SER A 92 18.84 -39.26 2.41
C SER A 92 18.60 -38.76 3.84
N ARG A 93 17.38 -38.91 4.34
CA ARG A 93 17.16 -39.41 5.72
C ARG A 93 15.72 -39.86 5.90
N ARG A 94 15.58 -41.13 6.27
CA ARG A 94 14.35 -41.83 6.63
C ARG A 94 13.56 -41.08 7.72
N LYS A 95 12.23 -41.13 7.59
CA LYS A 95 11.22 -41.14 8.65
C LYS A 95 11.26 -39.97 9.65
N LYS A 96 10.57 -38.90 9.29
CA LYS A 96 9.38 -38.44 10.02
C LYS A 96 8.46 -37.86 8.96
N GLU A 97 7.30 -38.49 8.76
CA GLU A 97 6.16 -37.75 8.20
C GLU A 97 5.93 -36.60 9.17
N THR A 98 6.48 -35.44 8.84
CA THR A 98 6.17 -34.21 9.54
C THR A 98 4.69 -34.01 9.30
N GLU A 99 3.89 -34.21 10.33
CA GLU A 99 2.49 -33.78 10.39
C GLU A 99 2.38 -32.42 9.67
N PRO A 100 1.38 -32.20 8.81
CA PRO A 100 1.19 -30.90 8.20
C PRO A 100 1.04 -29.91 9.34
N ALA A 101 2.06 -29.08 9.55
CA ALA A 101 2.03 -28.07 10.58
C ALA A 101 0.76 -27.22 10.41
N VAL A 102 0.10 -26.96 11.53
CA VAL A 102 -1.16 -26.20 11.52
C VAL A 102 -0.85 -24.81 10.96
N PRO A 103 -1.65 -24.28 10.02
CA PRO A 103 -1.49 -22.91 9.55
C PRO A 103 -1.43 -21.95 10.75
N PRO A 104 -0.58 -20.91 10.73
CA PRO A 104 -0.48 -19.99 11.85
C PRO A 104 -1.85 -19.33 12.10
N GLU A 105 -2.23 -19.23 13.37
CA GLU A 105 -3.45 -18.50 13.74
C GLU A 105 -3.29 -17.01 13.39
N PRO A 106 -4.38 -16.35 12.93
CA PRO A 106 -4.36 -14.91 12.68
C PRO A 106 -4.00 -14.14 13.96
N THR A 107 -3.15 -13.12 13.82
CA THR A 107 -2.74 -12.27 14.94
C THR A 107 -3.13 -10.82 14.68
N THR A 108 -3.70 -10.17 15.70
CA THR A 108 -4.10 -8.75 15.64
C THR A 108 -3.37 -7.98 16.72
N SER A 109 -2.75 -6.86 16.33
CA SER A 109 -2.06 -5.96 17.25
C SER A 109 -2.45 -4.52 16.98
N THR A 110 -2.70 -3.74 18.03
CA THR A 110 -2.91 -2.30 17.91
C THR A 110 -1.56 -1.61 17.93
N LEU A 111 -1.19 -0.93 16.84
CA LEU A 111 0.07 -0.21 16.72
C LEU A 111 -0.04 1.20 17.32
N TRP A 112 -1.20 1.84 17.14
CA TRP A 112 -1.51 3.14 17.70
C TRP A 112 -3.02 3.33 17.81
N ALA A 113 -3.47 4.04 18.85
CA ALA A 113 -4.86 4.44 19.01
C ALA A 113 -4.91 5.88 19.54
N SER A 114 -5.83 6.67 19.00
CA SER A 114 -6.06 8.04 19.46
C SER A 114 -6.60 8.02 20.90
N PRO A 115 -6.07 8.86 21.81
CA PRO A 115 -6.59 8.93 23.18
C PRO A 115 -8.01 9.51 23.23
N ASP A 116 -8.31 10.48 22.35
CA ASP A 116 -9.53 11.30 22.42
C ASP A 116 -10.40 11.21 21.16
N GLY A 117 -10.02 10.38 20.19
CA GLY A 117 -10.61 10.36 18.85
C GLY A 117 -10.83 8.96 18.26
N PRO A 118 -11.43 8.90 17.06
CA PRO A 118 -11.68 7.64 16.36
C PRO A 118 -10.44 7.04 15.68
N GLY A 119 -9.32 7.77 15.63
CA GLY A 119 -8.10 7.33 14.97
C GLY A 119 -7.55 6.02 15.52
N LEU A 120 -7.26 5.06 14.64
CA LEU A 120 -6.78 3.74 15.00
C LEU A 120 -5.83 3.22 13.92
N LEU A 121 -4.71 2.61 14.33
CA LEU A 121 -3.82 1.87 13.46
C LEU A 121 -3.67 0.45 14.00
N THR A 122 -4.24 -0.51 13.28
CA THR A 122 -4.18 -1.94 13.62
C THR A 122 -3.35 -2.67 12.60
N ARG A 123 -2.57 -3.66 13.04
CA ARG A 123 -1.94 -4.67 12.19
C ARG A 123 -2.63 -6.00 12.40
N HIS A 124 -3.09 -6.62 11.32
CA HIS A 124 -3.63 -7.97 11.34
C HIS A 124 -2.82 -8.85 10.40
N THR A 125 -2.17 -9.88 10.92
CA THR A 125 -1.37 -10.82 10.14
C THR A 125 -2.14 -12.13 10.00
N CYS A 126 -2.43 -12.55 8.78
CA CYS A 126 -3.15 -13.79 8.51
C CYS A 126 -2.69 -14.45 7.20
N MET A 127 -3.03 -15.72 7.00
CA MET A 127 -2.82 -16.39 5.72
C MET A 127 -3.77 -15.80 4.68
N TRP A 128 -3.24 -15.31 3.57
CA TRP A 128 -4.07 -14.82 2.46
C TRP A 128 -4.46 -15.94 1.51
N GLU A 129 -3.59 -16.93 1.39
CA GLU A 129 -3.67 -17.99 0.39
C GLU A 129 -3.56 -19.37 1.02
N THR A 130 -4.52 -20.23 0.69
CA THR A 130 -4.48 -21.66 0.97
C THR A 130 -4.13 -22.39 -0.32
N ARG A 131 -3.04 -23.18 -0.30
CA ARG A 131 -2.71 -24.05 -1.44
C ARG A 131 -3.46 -25.35 -1.29
N HIS A 132 -4.21 -25.74 -2.32
CA HIS A 132 -4.80 -27.07 -2.35
C HIS A 132 -3.73 -28.09 -2.79
N PRO A 133 -3.34 -29.05 -1.93
CA PRO A 133 -2.25 -29.99 -2.24
C PRO A 133 -2.59 -30.96 -3.38
N VAL A 134 -3.87 -31.11 -3.74
CA VAL A 134 -4.36 -32.14 -4.69
C VAL A 134 -4.84 -31.56 -6.03
N LYS A 135 -5.19 -30.27 -6.08
CA LYS A 135 -5.71 -29.64 -7.30
C LYS A 135 -4.60 -28.89 -8.01
N GLN A 136 -4.14 -29.43 -9.13
CA GLN A 136 -3.31 -28.69 -10.08
C GLN A 136 -4.24 -27.92 -11.02
N ASN A 137 -3.89 -26.67 -11.33
CA ASN A 137 -4.52 -25.96 -12.43
C ASN A 137 -4.11 -26.63 -13.77
N ASN A 138 -4.75 -26.22 -14.87
CA ASN A 138 -4.50 -26.75 -16.21
C ASN A 138 -3.04 -26.59 -16.71
N ARG A 139 -2.18 -25.92 -15.94
CA ARG A 139 -0.75 -25.72 -16.22
C ARG A 139 0.17 -26.45 -15.23
N GLY A 140 -0.37 -27.34 -14.39
CA GLY A 140 0.41 -28.14 -13.43
C GLY A 140 0.82 -27.41 -12.15
N PHE A 141 0.36 -26.16 -11.93
CA PHE A 141 0.65 -25.42 -10.71
C PHE A 141 -0.42 -25.66 -9.65
N PRO A 142 -0.09 -25.66 -8.35
CA PRO A 142 -1.08 -25.78 -7.29
C PRO A 142 -2.16 -24.70 -7.42
N GLN A 143 -3.43 -25.12 -7.38
CA GLN A 143 -4.54 -24.19 -7.31
C GLN A 143 -4.49 -23.48 -5.95
N THR A 144 -4.53 -22.15 -5.99
CA THR A 144 -4.43 -21.29 -4.83
C THR A 144 -5.81 -20.69 -4.54
N ASP A 145 -6.28 -20.83 -3.31
CA ASP A 145 -7.56 -20.29 -2.84
C ASP A 145 -7.31 -19.02 -2.03
N ARG A 146 -7.97 -17.92 -2.42
CA ARG A 146 -7.85 -16.59 -1.79
C ARG A 146 -9.05 -16.24 -0.90
N SER A 147 -9.94 -17.20 -0.64
CA SER A 147 -11.07 -17.05 0.28
C SER A 147 -10.67 -16.51 1.68
N PRO A 148 -9.50 -16.88 2.26
CA PRO A 148 -9.05 -16.31 3.52
C PRO A 148 -8.86 -14.78 3.48
N LEU A 149 -8.24 -14.27 2.42
CA LEU A 149 -8.09 -12.82 2.22
C LEU A 149 -9.45 -12.13 2.05
N ALA A 150 -10.33 -12.72 1.25
CA ALA A 150 -11.67 -12.18 1.02
C ALA A 150 -12.47 -12.09 2.33
N ALA A 151 -12.41 -13.13 3.18
CA ALA A 151 -13.05 -13.14 4.49
C ALA A 151 -12.45 -12.07 5.42
N ALA A 152 -11.12 -11.98 5.51
CA ALA A 152 -10.46 -10.97 6.35
C ALA A 152 -10.82 -9.53 5.96
N VAL A 153 -10.95 -9.25 4.66
CA VAL A 153 -11.39 -7.93 4.17
C VAL A 153 -12.87 -7.70 4.44
N ALA A 154 -13.73 -8.70 4.22
CA ALA A 154 -15.15 -8.60 4.51
C ALA A 154 -15.41 -8.32 6.00
N ASP A 155 -14.69 -8.97 6.91
CA ASP A 155 -14.79 -8.75 8.35
C ASP A 155 -14.32 -7.35 8.78
N ALA A 156 -13.42 -6.74 8.01
CA ALA A 156 -12.85 -5.43 8.29
C ALA A 156 -13.63 -4.26 7.66
N ILE A 157 -14.49 -4.53 6.67
CA ILE A 157 -15.02 -3.49 5.77
C ILE A 157 -15.86 -2.42 6.48
N ASP A 158 -16.57 -2.79 7.55
CA ASP A 158 -17.39 -1.84 8.33
C ASP A 158 -16.61 -1.21 9.50
N ALA A 159 -15.47 -1.80 9.86
CA ALA A 159 -14.72 -1.44 11.05
C ALA A 159 -13.61 -0.40 10.78
N TYR A 160 -13.14 -0.30 9.54
CA TYR A 160 -12.02 0.54 9.14
C TYR A 160 -12.43 1.49 8.01
N ASP A 161 -11.73 2.62 7.89
CA ASP A 161 -11.91 3.60 6.82
C ASP A 161 -10.94 3.30 5.66
N VAL A 162 -9.76 2.73 5.97
CA VAL A 162 -8.76 2.29 4.99
C VAL A 162 -8.19 0.93 5.38
N ILE A 163 -8.14 0.01 4.41
CA ILE A 163 -7.52 -1.31 4.56
C ILE A 163 -6.32 -1.35 3.61
N VAL A 164 -5.11 -1.42 4.14
CA VAL A 164 -3.87 -1.51 3.37
C VAL A 164 -3.42 -2.96 3.29
N LEU A 165 -3.32 -3.49 2.08
CA LEU A 165 -2.85 -4.83 1.79
C LEU A 165 -1.31 -4.86 1.76
N LEU A 166 -0.71 -5.57 2.71
CA LEU A 166 0.73 -5.80 2.87
C LEU A 166 1.09 -7.28 2.59
N PRO A 167 1.29 -7.66 1.31
CA PRO A 167 1.72 -9.00 0.99
C PRO A 167 3.20 -9.21 1.21
N GLN A 168 3.57 -10.47 1.18
CA GLN A 168 4.95 -10.90 1.13
C GLN A 168 5.67 -10.41 -0.13
N TYR A 169 4.94 -10.22 -1.24
CA TYR A 169 5.43 -9.80 -2.55
C TYR A 169 4.71 -8.55 -3.09
N TRP A 170 5.48 -7.51 -3.37
CA TRP A 170 4.94 -6.18 -3.70
C TRP A 170 4.56 -5.99 -5.16
N SER A 171 4.99 -6.88 -6.06
CA SER A 171 4.87 -6.66 -7.51
C SER A 171 3.53 -7.10 -8.09
N TYR A 172 2.75 -7.92 -7.37
CA TYR A 172 1.52 -8.49 -7.92
C TYR A 172 0.29 -7.62 -7.60
N PRO A 173 -0.44 -7.14 -8.63
CA PRO A 173 -1.66 -6.39 -8.46
C PRO A 173 -2.80 -7.30 -7.97
N ASP A 174 -3.61 -6.80 -7.04
CA ASP A 174 -4.81 -7.49 -6.58
C ASP A 174 -6.05 -6.82 -7.17
N ARG A 175 -6.72 -7.46 -8.13
CA ARG A 175 -7.90 -6.90 -8.79
C ARG A 175 -9.23 -7.36 -8.20
N GLU A 176 -9.19 -8.41 -7.39
CA GLU A 176 -10.39 -9.03 -6.83
C GLU A 176 -10.81 -8.31 -5.56
N ILE A 177 -9.83 -7.88 -4.78
CA ILE A 177 -10.05 -7.35 -3.43
C ILE A 177 -9.69 -5.86 -3.33
N ALA A 178 -8.63 -5.40 -4.00
CA ALA A 178 -8.20 -4.01 -3.90
C ALA A 178 -9.04 -3.08 -4.77
N THR A 179 -9.50 -1.99 -4.16
CA THR A 179 -10.24 -0.90 -4.81
C THR A 179 -9.33 0.18 -5.40
N ALA A 180 -8.07 0.24 -4.95
CA ALA A 180 -7.09 1.23 -5.37
C ALA A 180 -5.68 0.63 -5.46
N HIS A 181 -4.90 1.10 -6.43
CA HIS A 181 -3.53 0.65 -6.69
C HIS A 181 -2.59 1.85 -6.76
N VAL A 182 -1.58 1.85 -5.90
CA VAL A 182 -0.57 2.92 -5.86
C VAL A 182 0.79 2.32 -6.06
N VAL A 183 1.57 2.89 -6.97
CA VAL A 183 2.93 2.42 -7.22
C VAL A 183 3.91 3.09 -6.26
N LEU A 184 4.84 2.32 -5.73
CA LEU A 184 6.01 2.79 -5.00
C LEU A 184 7.24 2.58 -5.89
N GLY A 185 7.73 3.66 -6.49
CA GLY A 185 8.93 3.65 -7.32
C GLY A 185 10.16 3.91 -6.45
N GLU A 186 10.93 2.86 -6.16
CA GLU A 186 12.22 3.00 -5.48
C GLU A 186 13.27 3.51 -6.48
N ILE A 187 13.98 4.56 -6.08
CA ILE A 187 15.00 5.25 -6.89
C ILE A 187 16.33 5.09 -6.18
N ASP A 188 17.14 4.15 -6.68
CA ASP A 188 18.52 3.95 -6.25
C ASP A 188 19.44 5.08 -6.75
N ALA A 189 19.28 5.44 -8.03
CA ALA A 189 20.00 6.53 -8.67
C ALA A 189 19.01 7.38 -9.47
N PHE A 190 19.01 8.69 -9.20
CA PHE A 190 18.21 9.62 -9.98
C PHE A 190 18.84 9.79 -11.37
N PRO A 191 18.04 9.91 -12.46
CA PRO A 191 18.58 9.99 -13.82
C PRO A 191 19.02 11.41 -14.22
N ASP A 192 19.59 12.20 -13.30
CA ASP A 192 20.12 13.54 -13.58
C ASP A 192 21.50 13.49 -14.23
N THR A 193 22.30 12.48 -13.88
CA THR A 193 23.63 12.25 -14.48
C THR A 193 23.58 11.41 -15.74
N ASP A 194 22.41 10.84 -16.07
CA ASP A 194 22.24 10.16 -17.35
C ASP A 194 22.44 11.18 -18.47
N CYS A 195 23.30 10.86 -19.41
CA CYS A 195 23.64 11.77 -20.49
C CYS A 195 22.90 11.38 -21.77
N ARG A 196 22.39 12.37 -22.50
CA ARG A 196 22.12 12.17 -23.93
C ARG A 196 23.47 12.07 -24.65
N THR A 197 23.65 11.08 -25.52
CA THR A 197 24.67 11.18 -26.56
C THR A 197 24.26 12.31 -27.51
N VAL A 198 25.04 13.39 -27.51
CA VAL A 198 24.86 14.49 -28.46
C VAL A 198 25.67 14.13 -29.70
N LEU A 199 25.07 14.24 -30.90
CA LEU A 199 25.80 14.05 -32.15
C LEU A 199 27.03 14.98 -32.15
N PRO A 200 28.24 14.48 -32.46
CA PRO A 200 29.44 15.30 -32.39
C PRO A 200 29.32 16.49 -33.33
N GLY A 201 29.41 17.70 -32.77
CA GLY A 201 29.73 18.90 -33.56
C GLY A 201 31.17 18.81 -34.08
N SER A 202 31.51 19.68 -35.04
CA SER A 202 32.78 19.69 -35.80
C SER A 202 34.08 19.84 -34.96
N GLY A 203 34.01 19.80 -33.63
CA GLY A 203 35.12 19.91 -32.68
C GLY A 203 35.40 18.66 -31.83
N GLY A 204 34.69 17.54 -32.02
CA GLY A 204 35.14 16.22 -31.55
C GLY A 204 35.07 15.91 -30.04
N GLU A 205 34.52 16.77 -29.18
CA GLU A 205 34.20 16.39 -27.80
C GLU A 205 32.70 16.08 -27.65
N GLU A 206 32.38 14.81 -27.42
CA GLU A 206 31.05 14.40 -26.93
C GLU A 206 30.91 14.83 -25.46
N LYS A 207 30.38 16.02 -25.22
CA LYS A 207 29.88 16.38 -23.88
C LYS A 207 28.41 15.98 -23.78
N GLY A 208 28.15 14.97 -22.95
CA GLY A 208 26.79 14.59 -22.59
C GLY A 208 26.03 15.76 -21.97
N ALA A 209 24.83 16.03 -22.48
CA ALA A 209 23.91 16.99 -21.85
C ALA A 209 23.09 16.27 -20.78
N PRO A 210 22.81 16.91 -19.61
CA PRO A 210 21.93 16.34 -18.61
C PRO A 210 20.54 16.11 -19.22
N LEU A 211 19.82 15.13 -18.68
CA LEU A 211 18.45 14.88 -19.11
C LEU A 211 17.56 16.09 -18.84
N SER A 212 16.52 16.25 -19.66
CA SER A 212 15.41 17.16 -19.36
C SER A 212 14.41 16.49 -18.40
N PRO A 213 13.55 17.25 -17.70
CA PRO A 213 12.52 16.67 -16.83
C PRO A 213 11.68 15.59 -17.53
N GLU A 214 11.28 15.82 -18.78
CA GLU A 214 10.52 14.87 -19.59
C GLU A 214 11.27 13.54 -19.80
N GLN A 215 12.57 13.59 -19.99
CA GLN A 215 13.37 12.39 -20.18
C GLN A 215 13.67 11.67 -18.88
N SER A 216 13.98 12.41 -17.81
CA SER A 216 14.07 11.81 -16.48
C SER A 216 12.75 11.11 -16.14
N ALA A 217 11.61 11.69 -16.51
CA ALA A 217 10.33 11.04 -16.33
C ALA A 217 10.19 9.76 -17.16
N ALA A 218 10.62 9.75 -18.42
CA ALA A 218 10.65 8.54 -19.25
C ALA A 218 11.53 7.43 -18.63
N VAL A 219 12.75 7.78 -18.22
CA VAL A 219 13.72 6.85 -17.61
C VAL A 219 13.19 6.29 -16.29
N LEU A 220 12.59 7.12 -15.43
CA LEU A 220 11.99 6.65 -14.17
C LEU A 220 10.84 5.66 -14.41
N ARG A 221 10.00 5.87 -15.43
CA ARG A 221 8.96 4.89 -15.79
C ARG A 221 9.57 3.57 -16.23
N GLU A 222 10.58 3.61 -17.09
CA GLU A 222 11.23 2.40 -17.60
C GLU A 222 11.92 1.62 -16.48
N ARG A 223 12.75 2.31 -15.66
CA ARG A 223 13.56 1.68 -14.61
C ARG A 223 12.75 1.18 -13.42
N CYS A 224 11.76 1.94 -12.97
CA CYS A 224 11.05 1.64 -11.73
C CYS A 224 9.68 0.99 -11.95
N LEU A 225 9.09 1.13 -13.14
CA LEU A 225 7.75 0.61 -13.44
C LEU A 225 7.76 -0.52 -14.47
N GLY A 226 8.94 -0.96 -14.94
CA GLY A 226 9.08 -2.06 -15.90
C GLY A 226 8.35 -3.34 -15.46
N PHE A 227 8.30 -3.60 -14.15
CA PHE A 227 7.59 -4.76 -13.58
C PHE A 227 6.06 -4.74 -13.86
N LEU A 228 5.46 -3.57 -14.08
CA LEU A 228 4.04 -3.44 -14.42
C LEU A 228 3.76 -3.80 -15.89
N PHE A 229 4.73 -3.61 -16.77
CA PHE A 229 4.58 -3.80 -18.23
C PHE A 229 5.05 -5.17 -18.72
N GLY A 230 5.72 -5.96 -17.88
CA GLY A 230 6.09 -7.35 -18.16
C GLY A 230 4.91 -8.33 -18.20
N SER A 231 3.69 -7.89 -17.85
CA SER A 231 2.46 -8.68 -17.88
C SER A 231 1.41 -8.04 -18.80
N PRO A 232 1.55 -8.18 -20.13
CA PRO A 232 0.78 -7.42 -21.14
C PRO A 232 -0.73 -7.72 -21.18
N HIS A 233 -1.24 -8.62 -20.34
CA HIS A 233 -2.59 -9.15 -20.51
C HIS A 233 -3.67 -8.43 -19.72
N LEU A 234 -3.39 -7.47 -18.84
CA LEU A 234 -4.42 -6.91 -17.94
C LEU A 234 -4.12 -5.44 -17.52
N PRO A 235 -4.79 -4.42 -18.09
CA PRO A 235 -4.51 -3.01 -17.79
C PRO A 235 -5.01 -2.62 -16.38
N ILE A 236 -4.13 -2.48 -15.40
CA ILE A 236 -4.51 -2.06 -14.03
C ILE A 236 -4.63 -0.53 -14.00
N THR A 237 -5.72 -0.03 -13.43
CA THR A 237 -5.86 1.40 -13.15
C THR A 237 -4.99 1.75 -11.96
N LEU A 238 -4.09 2.72 -12.14
CA LEU A 238 -3.21 3.20 -11.07
C LEU A 238 -3.75 4.53 -10.56
N ASP A 239 -3.93 4.65 -9.26
CA ASP A 239 -4.38 5.88 -8.59
C ASP A 239 -3.24 6.90 -8.39
N GLY A 240 -1.99 6.43 -8.53
CA GLY A 240 -0.82 7.27 -8.63
C GLY A 240 0.49 6.56 -8.33
N VAL A 241 1.57 7.34 -8.28
CA VAL A 241 2.94 6.89 -7.97
C VAL A 241 3.55 7.74 -6.86
N ILE A 242 4.19 7.08 -5.90
CA ILE A 242 5.04 7.71 -4.89
C ILE A 242 6.48 7.31 -5.19
N TRP A 243 7.36 8.29 -5.30
CA TRP A 243 8.78 8.08 -5.52
C TRP A 243 9.51 8.01 -4.19
N GLN A 244 10.24 6.93 -3.92
CA GLN A 244 11.12 6.82 -2.76
C GLN A 244 12.57 6.89 -3.21
N SER A 245 13.30 7.94 -2.83
CA SER A 245 14.73 8.03 -3.11
C SER A 245 15.56 7.59 -1.91
N ASN A 246 16.60 6.80 -2.14
CA ASN A 246 17.54 6.33 -1.13
C ASN A 246 18.56 7.40 -0.67
N GLY A 247 18.50 8.60 -1.25
CA GLY A 247 19.37 9.71 -0.90
C GLY A 247 18.70 11.06 -1.16
N LYS A 248 19.42 12.15 -0.86
CA LYS A 248 18.95 13.50 -1.22
C LYS A 248 18.81 13.56 -2.74
N LEU A 249 17.68 14.09 -3.21
CA LEU A 249 17.47 14.31 -4.64
C LEU A 249 18.50 15.35 -5.14
N PRO A 250 19.24 15.05 -6.23
CA PRO A 250 20.34 15.88 -6.71
C PRO A 250 19.87 17.11 -7.51
N VAL A 251 18.56 17.28 -7.68
CA VAL A 251 17.93 18.35 -8.47
C VAL A 251 17.05 19.24 -7.60
N ASP A 252 16.75 20.44 -8.09
CA ASP A 252 15.87 21.39 -7.41
C ASP A 252 14.37 21.04 -7.53
N ALA A 253 13.54 21.80 -6.82
CA ALA A 253 12.09 21.58 -6.78
C ALA A 253 11.40 21.87 -8.13
N ASP A 254 11.92 22.79 -8.94
CA ASP A 254 11.32 23.17 -10.23
C ASP A 254 11.55 22.06 -11.25
N TYR A 255 12.73 21.44 -11.24
CA TYR A 255 13.03 20.26 -12.04
C TYR A 255 12.11 19.09 -11.68
N LEU A 256 11.95 18.79 -10.38
CA LEU A 256 11.04 17.73 -9.92
C LEU A 256 9.57 18.02 -10.29
N ALA A 257 9.13 19.28 -10.20
CA ALA A 257 7.81 19.68 -10.65
C ALA A 257 7.62 19.47 -12.17
N GLY A 258 8.68 19.64 -12.96
CA GLY A 258 8.71 19.27 -14.38
C GLY A 258 8.50 17.76 -14.58
N VAL A 259 9.26 16.94 -13.86
CA VAL A 259 9.13 15.47 -13.90
C VAL A 259 7.71 15.03 -13.53
N ASP A 260 7.16 15.58 -12.44
CA ASP A 260 5.79 15.30 -11.98
C ASP A 260 4.75 15.68 -13.04
N ARG A 261 4.91 16.84 -13.70
CA ARG A 261 4.03 17.28 -14.79
C ARG A 261 4.07 16.30 -15.97
N ASP A 262 5.25 15.83 -16.32
CA ASP A 262 5.45 14.93 -17.46
C ASP A 262 4.94 13.51 -17.17
N MET A 263 5.07 13.03 -15.93
CA MET A 263 4.40 11.81 -15.45
C MET A 263 2.88 11.93 -15.51
N ASN A 264 2.32 13.05 -15.07
CA ASN A 264 0.88 13.25 -15.09
C ASN A 264 0.34 13.32 -16.53
N ARG A 265 1.08 13.93 -17.46
CA ARG A 265 0.75 14.02 -18.90
C ARG A 265 0.61 12.64 -19.56
N VAL A 266 1.33 11.63 -19.07
CA VAL A 266 1.27 10.25 -19.56
C VAL A 266 0.34 9.35 -18.75
N GLY A 267 -0.52 9.93 -17.91
CA GLY A 267 -1.54 9.21 -17.14
C GLY A 267 -1.07 8.64 -15.80
N LEU A 268 0.13 8.98 -15.33
CA LEU A 268 0.63 8.55 -14.02
C LEU A 268 0.62 9.74 -13.05
N ARG A 269 -0.36 9.77 -12.15
CA ARG A 269 -0.51 10.84 -11.16
C ARG A 269 0.64 10.79 -10.13
N PRO A 270 1.50 11.81 -10.02
CA PRO A 270 2.51 11.87 -8.97
C PRO A 270 1.85 12.21 -7.62
N LEU A 271 2.08 11.37 -6.62
CA LEU A 271 1.57 11.55 -5.25
C LEU A 271 2.62 12.14 -4.31
N GLY A 272 3.88 12.17 -4.74
CA GLY A 272 4.96 12.88 -4.08
C GLY A 272 6.25 12.09 -4.01
N TRP A 273 7.23 12.72 -3.37
CA TRP A 273 8.59 12.22 -3.19
C TRP A 273 8.84 11.99 -1.71
N SER A 274 9.36 10.82 -1.37
CA SER A 274 9.79 10.42 -0.04
C SER A 274 11.28 10.13 -0.05
N LEU A 275 11.98 10.55 1.00
CA LEU A 275 13.37 10.18 1.22
C LEU A 275 13.40 8.97 2.15
N ALA A 276 14.08 7.89 1.76
CA ALA A 276 14.43 6.84 2.70
C ALA A 276 15.50 7.38 3.64
N GLY A 277 15.27 7.28 4.95
CA GLY A 277 16.34 7.54 5.92
C GLY A 277 17.45 6.50 5.75
N ARG A 278 18.72 6.86 5.99
CA ARG A 278 19.80 5.88 6.12
C ARG A 278 19.42 4.90 7.23
N ARG A 279 19.04 3.67 6.89
CA ARG A 279 18.75 2.64 7.89
C ARG A 279 19.43 1.33 7.55
N SER A 280 20.01 0.75 8.59
CA SER A 280 20.41 -0.64 8.67
C SER A 280 19.17 -1.54 8.69
N LEU A 281 19.24 -2.61 7.90
CA LEU A 281 18.32 -3.74 7.81
C LEU A 281 17.67 -4.18 9.15
N PRO A 282 16.45 -4.76 9.11
CA PRO A 282 15.90 -5.52 7.97
C PRO A 282 14.85 -4.82 7.11
N HIS A 283 14.99 -5.04 5.80
CA HIS A 283 14.26 -4.48 4.66
C HIS A 283 12.76 -4.83 4.54
N LYS A 284 12.08 -5.22 5.63
CA LYS A 284 10.67 -5.65 5.63
C LYS A 284 9.91 -5.34 6.91
N GLN A 285 10.45 -4.52 7.80
CA GLN A 285 9.78 -4.18 9.05
C GLN A 285 8.96 -2.91 8.90
N LEU A 286 7.74 -2.95 9.43
CA LEU A 286 6.99 -1.74 9.73
C LEU A 286 7.80 -0.88 10.72
N PRO A 287 7.59 0.45 10.75
CA PRO A 287 8.17 1.27 11.79
C PRO A 287 7.78 0.74 13.17
N GLU A 288 8.69 0.84 14.13
CA GLU A 288 8.41 0.39 15.50
C GLU A 288 7.21 1.16 16.08
N PRO A 289 6.40 0.55 16.96
CA PRO A 289 5.22 1.20 17.54
C PRO A 289 5.50 2.57 18.16
N ASP A 290 6.69 2.77 18.74
CA ASP A 290 7.07 4.05 19.33
C ASP A 290 7.40 5.12 18.27
N GLN A 291 7.91 4.72 17.10
CA GLN A 291 8.07 5.63 15.96
C GLN A 291 6.71 6.06 15.41
N LEU A 292 5.73 5.15 15.37
CA LEU A 292 4.37 5.46 14.91
C LEU A 292 3.62 6.42 15.87
N LYS A 293 4.06 6.52 17.13
CA LYS A 293 3.56 7.49 18.11
C LYS A 293 4.26 8.85 18.02
N ASP A 294 5.49 8.91 17.50
CA ASP A 294 6.29 10.13 17.44
C ASP A 294 5.70 11.14 16.42
N PRO A 295 5.28 12.33 16.86
CA PRO A 295 4.75 13.36 15.94
C PRO A 295 5.73 13.77 14.85
N SER A 296 7.04 13.80 15.15
CA SER A 296 8.08 14.22 14.20
C SER A 296 8.19 13.23 13.04
N PHE A 297 8.17 11.94 13.38
CA PHE A 297 8.11 10.85 12.43
C PHE A 297 6.88 10.95 11.53
N VAL A 298 5.69 11.10 12.12
CA VAL A 298 4.42 11.19 11.39
C VAL A 298 4.40 12.41 10.48
N GLN A 299 4.92 13.55 10.94
CA GLN A 299 4.95 14.79 10.18
C GLN A 299 5.76 14.67 8.88
N GLN A 300 6.82 13.85 8.85
CA GLN A 300 7.62 13.60 7.64
C GLN A 300 6.79 13.01 6.49
N TYR A 301 5.81 12.16 6.79
CA TYR A 301 4.99 11.47 5.79
C TYR A 301 3.71 12.22 5.42
N ARG A 302 3.38 13.30 6.15
CA ARG A 302 2.13 14.05 6.01
C ARG A 302 1.85 14.51 4.58
N PRO A 303 2.80 15.10 3.82
CA PRO A 303 2.52 15.59 2.48
C PRO A 303 2.09 14.48 1.50
N VAL A 304 2.76 13.34 1.54
CA VAL A 304 2.47 12.19 0.67
C VAL A 304 1.14 11.54 1.07
N ALA A 305 0.92 11.34 2.38
CA ALA A 305 -0.31 10.73 2.88
C ALA A 305 -1.56 11.57 2.56
N GLN A 306 -1.46 12.90 2.63
CA GLN A 306 -2.56 13.80 2.27
C GLN A 306 -2.87 13.76 0.77
N ARG A 307 -1.84 13.80 -0.09
CA ARG A 307 -2.02 13.67 -1.55
C ARG A 307 -2.62 12.34 -1.95
N LEU A 308 -2.17 11.25 -1.33
CA LEU A 308 -2.75 9.93 -1.56
C LEU A 308 -4.21 9.87 -1.09
N HIS A 309 -4.53 10.38 0.09
CA HIS A 309 -5.90 10.42 0.58
C HIS A 309 -6.83 11.18 -0.38
N MET A 310 -6.40 12.37 -0.85
CA MET A 310 -7.15 13.11 -1.87
C MET A 310 -7.29 12.31 -3.17
N ALA A 311 -6.25 11.60 -3.61
CA ALA A 311 -6.30 10.80 -4.83
C ALA A 311 -7.32 9.65 -4.73
N LEU A 312 -7.41 8.99 -3.58
CA LEU A 312 -8.38 7.92 -3.31
C LEU A 312 -9.83 8.43 -3.37
N HIS A 313 -10.07 9.65 -2.86
CA HIS A 313 -11.40 10.27 -2.87
C HIS A 313 -11.75 11.03 -4.16
N ALA A 314 -10.77 11.36 -4.99
CA ALA A 314 -10.97 12.06 -6.25
C ALA A 314 -11.43 11.14 -7.40
N CYS A 315 -11.44 9.82 -7.22
CA CYS A 315 -11.98 8.90 -8.23
C CYS A 315 -13.53 8.99 -8.24
N PRO A 316 -14.17 9.10 -9.42
CA PRO A 316 -15.60 9.36 -9.48
C PRO A 316 -16.40 8.14 -9.03
N ALA A 317 -17.51 8.42 -8.34
CA ALA A 317 -18.54 7.50 -7.85
C ALA A 317 -19.27 6.66 -8.93
N ASN A 318 -18.69 6.47 -10.12
CA ASN A 318 -19.23 5.62 -11.17
C ASN A 318 -18.11 4.73 -11.74
N ARG A 319 -17.98 3.54 -11.16
CA ARG A 319 -17.46 2.35 -11.83
C ARG A 319 -18.56 1.29 -11.74
N ASN A 320 -19.55 1.41 -12.63
CA ASN A 320 -20.45 0.30 -12.98
C ASN A 320 -19.76 -0.57 -14.01
#